data_AF-A0A2V2ZI87-F1
#
_entry.id   AF-A0A2V2ZI87-F1
#
_cell.length_a   1.000
_cell.length_b   1.000
_cell.length_c   1.000
_cell.angle_alpha   90.00
_cell.angle_beta   90.00
_cell.angle_gamma   90.00
#
_symmetry.space_group_name_H-M   'P 1'
#
loop_
_entity.id
_entity.type
_entity.pdbx_description
1 polymer ?
#
loop_
_entity_poly.entity_id
_entity_poly.type
_entity_poly.pdbx_seq_one_letter_code
_entity_poly.pdbx_strand_id
1 'polypeptide(L)'
;MGIKSEQGMTLIELLGAIAISAIIFSLVSSVFLGSVTNYNKTLTHSHLRQEANLVLAELTEVHHKNPDYEISIVDGLIQVTTSQRVWTIGNPNFLYHIPNSISINKTNDFFYLTLSISDPDNDTNPYEVKTIINRR
;
A
#
# COMPACT_ATOMS: atom_id res chain seq x y z
N MET A 1 37.18 44.35 44.23
CA MET A 1 36.90 44.48 42.77
C MET A 1 37.48 43.22 42.12
N GLY A 2 36.66 42.19 41.93
CA GLY A 2 37.11 40.88 41.41
C GLY A 2 37.09 40.89 39.88
N ILE A 3 38.25 40.70 39.26
CA ILE A 3 38.40 40.64 37.81
C ILE A 3 37.87 39.27 37.35
N LYS A 4 36.83 39.27 36.52
CA LYS A 4 36.31 38.06 35.87
C LYS A 4 37.32 37.62 34.80
N SER A 5 37.78 36.37 34.87
CA SER A 5 38.61 35.76 33.83
C SER A 5 37.70 35.32 32.68
N GLU A 6 37.85 35.93 31.52
CA GLU A 6 37.19 35.48 30.30
C GLU A 6 38.09 34.44 29.61
N GLN A 7 37.85 33.18 29.91
CA GLN A 7 38.49 32.06 29.21
C GLN A 7 37.84 31.92 27.83
N GLY A 8 38.57 32.33 26.79
CA GLY A 8 38.17 32.14 25.39
C GLY A 8 38.25 30.68 24.97
N MET A 9 37.34 30.26 24.09
CA MET A 9 37.32 28.91 23.53
C MET A 9 38.53 28.69 22.60
N THR A 10 39.25 27.59 22.79
CA THR A 10 40.40 27.27 21.92
C THR A 10 39.94 26.66 20.60
N LEU A 11 40.76 26.83 19.55
CA LEU A 11 40.45 26.31 18.21
C LEU A 11 40.30 24.78 18.20
N ILE A 12 41.07 24.09 19.03
CA ILE A 12 41.06 22.63 19.14
C ILE A 12 39.78 22.13 19.82
N GLU A 13 39.28 22.85 20.83
CA GLU A 13 38.01 22.54 21.51
C GLU A 13 36.82 22.74 20.55
N LEU A 14 36.84 23.81 19.75
CA LEU A 14 35.80 24.05 18.75
C LEU A 14 35.80 22.96 17.67
N LEU A 15 36.98 22.57 17.19
CA LEU A 15 37.12 21.51 16.20
C LEU A 15 36.63 20.16 16.76
N GLY A 16 36.99 19.84 18.00
CA GLY A 16 36.51 18.65 18.68
C GLY A 16 34.99 18.63 18.83
N ALA A 17 34.39 19.77 19.21
CA ALA A 17 32.93 19.89 19.33
C ALA A 17 32.22 19.72 17.98
N ILE A 18 32.75 20.31 16.90
CA ILE A 18 32.19 20.15 15.54
C ILE A 18 32.31 18.69 15.08
N ALA A 19 33.46 18.05 15.30
CA ALA A 19 33.67 16.66 14.90
C ALA A 19 32.69 15.70 15.60
N ILE A 20 32.52 15.85 16.92
CA ILE A 20 31.57 15.03 17.69
C ILE A 20 30.13 15.32 17.25
N SER A 21 29.79 16.60 17.04
CA SER A 21 28.45 16.99 16.59
C SER A 21 28.13 16.41 15.22
N ALA A 22 29.08 16.40 14.28
CA ALA A 22 28.89 15.82 12.95
C ALA A 22 28.56 14.32 13.00
N ILE A 23 29.23 13.57 13.89
CA ILE A 23 28.95 12.14 14.11
C ILE A 23 27.53 11.97 14.64
N ILE A 24 27.13 12.76 15.63
CA ILE A 24 25.78 12.70 16.21
C ILE A 24 24.72 13.05 15.15
N PHE A 25 24.90 14.14 14.40
CA PHE A 25 23.96 14.57 13.37
C PHE A 25 23.83 13.56 12.24
N SER A 26 24.93 12.90 11.84
CA SER A 26 24.90 11.84 10.85
C SER A 26 24.01 10.69 11.31
N LEU A 27 24.19 10.21 12.55
CA LEU A 27 23.39 9.12 13.11
C LEU A 27 21.91 9.49 13.19
N VAL A 28 21.60 10.68 13.73
CA VAL A 28 20.22 11.18 13.83
C VAL A 28 19.57 11.29 12.45
N SER A 29 20.30 11.83 11.47
CA SER A 29 19.78 11.98 10.10
C SER A 29 19.50 10.64 9.44
N SER A 30 20.38 9.64 9.62
CA SER A 30 20.16 8.30 9.09
C SER A 30 18.89 7.65 9.65
N VAL A 31 18.67 7.75 10.96
CA VAL A 31 17.45 7.23 11.60
C VAL A 31 16.21 7.99 11.12
N PHE A 32 16.30 9.32 10.99
CA PHE A 32 15.20 10.15 10.52
C PHE A 32 14.78 9.80 9.07
N LEU A 33 15.75 9.72 8.15
CA LEU A 33 15.49 9.34 6.76
C LEU A 33 14.93 7.91 6.66
N GLY A 34 15.46 6.98 7.45
CA GLY A 34 14.90 5.62 7.56
C GLY A 34 13.46 5.62 8.08
N SER A 35 13.13 6.49 9.03
CA SER A 35 11.77 6.59 9.58
C SER A 35 10.79 7.13 8.54
N VAL A 36 11.15 8.19 7.81
CA VAL A 36 10.31 8.79 6.76
C VAL A 36 10.01 7.79 5.64
N THR A 37 11.04 7.08 5.17
CA THR A 37 10.88 6.09 4.10
C THR A 37 10.01 4.90 4.53
N ASN A 38 10.17 4.40 5.75
CA ASN A 38 9.33 3.32 6.29
C ASN A 38 7.88 3.76 6.54
N TYR A 39 7.69 5.01 6.99
CA TYR A 39 6.37 5.59 7.16
C TYR A 39 5.60 5.63 5.83
N ASN A 40 6.23 6.13 4.77
CA ASN A 40 5.61 6.18 3.44
C ASN A 40 5.23 4.78 2.93
N LYS A 41 6.12 3.78 3.06
CA LYS A 41 5.80 2.39 2.70
C LYS A 41 4.60 1.84 3.47
N THR A 42 4.53 2.13 4.77
CA THR A 42 3.43 1.69 5.63
C THR A 42 2.11 2.33 5.21
N LEU A 43 2.11 3.63 4.90
CA LEU A 43 0.94 4.32 4.38
C LEU A 43 0.46 3.73 3.05
N THR A 44 1.36 3.52 2.08
CA THR A 44 1.01 2.90 0.79
C THR A 44 0.39 1.52 1.00
N HIS A 45 0.99 0.66 1.81
CA HIS A 45 0.42 -0.66 2.13
C HIS A 45 -0.96 -0.55 2.81
N SER A 46 -1.17 0.46 3.66
CA SER A 46 -2.48 0.70 4.27
C SER A 46 -3.52 1.08 3.22
N HIS A 47 -3.18 1.94 2.26
CA HIS A 47 -4.08 2.33 1.18
C HIS A 47 -4.42 1.13 0.28
N LEU A 48 -3.44 0.35 -0.15
CA LEU A 48 -3.66 -0.86 -0.96
C LEU A 48 -4.58 -1.85 -0.23
N ARG A 49 -4.42 -2.01 1.09
CA ARG A 49 -5.30 -2.86 1.90
C ARG A 49 -6.74 -2.33 1.97
N GLN A 50 -6.90 -1.02 2.18
CA GLN A 50 -8.24 -0.41 2.21
C GLN A 50 -8.94 -0.57 0.86
N GLU A 51 -8.21 -0.34 -0.23
CA GLU A 51 -8.71 -0.54 -1.58
C GLU A 51 -9.12 -2.01 -1.82
N ALA A 52 -8.28 -2.96 -1.42
CA ALA A 52 -8.62 -4.38 -1.51
C ALA A 52 -9.93 -4.70 -0.79
N ASN A 53 -10.12 -4.18 0.42
CA ASN A 53 -11.33 -4.43 1.18
C ASN A 53 -12.57 -3.81 0.51
N LEU A 54 -12.45 -2.62 -0.09
CA LEU A 54 -13.54 -1.99 -0.84
C LEU A 54 -13.91 -2.85 -2.07
N VAL A 55 -12.91 -3.28 -2.84
CA VAL A 55 -13.11 -4.16 -4.00
C VAL A 55 -13.72 -5.50 -3.59
N LEU A 56 -13.24 -6.13 -2.52
CA LEU A 56 -13.81 -7.38 -2.01
C LEU A 56 -15.26 -7.20 -1.57
N ALA A 57 -15.60 -6.09 -0.92
CA ALA A 57 -16.97 -5.79 -0.52
C ALA A 57 -17.87 -5.62 -1.75
N GLU A 58 -17.40 -4.91 -2.78
CA GLU A 58 -18.15 -4.76 -4.02
C GLU A 58 -18.33 -6.10 -4.75
N LEU A 59 -17.27 -6.90 -4.87
CA LEU A 59 -17.36 -8.25 -5.46
C LEU A 59 -18.30 -9.17 -4.67
N THR A 60 -18.36 -9.04 -3.35
CA THR A 60 -19.30 -9.78 -2.50
C THR A 60 -20.74 -9.34 -2.79
N GLU A 61 -20.99 -8.04 -2.90
CA GLU A 61 -22.28 -7.49 -3.32
C GLU A 61 -22.70 -7.96 -4.72
N VAL A 62 -21.75 -8.02 -5.66
CA VAL A 62 -21.98 -8.60 -6.99
C VAL A 62 -22.41 -10.06 -6.86
N HIS A 63 -21.68 -10.86 -6.08
CA HIS A 63 -21.95 -12.28 -5.91
C HIS A 63 -23.30 -12.57 -5.23
N HIS A 64 -23.73 -11.67 -4.34
CA HIS A 64 -25.03 -11.74 -3.68
C HIS A 64 -26.18 -11.38 -4.61
N LYS A 65 -26.02 -10.33 -5.43
CA LYS A 65 -27.10 -9.80 -6.29
C LYS A 65 -27.22 -10.51 -7.64
N ASN A 66 -26.13 -11.02 -8.19
CA ASN A 66 -26.08 -11.58 -9.54
C ASN A 66 -25.86 -13.09 -9.48
N PRO A 67 -26.77 -13.89 -10.06
CA PRO A 67 -26.63 -15.35 -10.08
C PRO A 67 -25.48 -15.78 -10.99
N ASP A 68 -25.32 -15.12 -12.15
CA ASP A 68 -24.37 -15.48 -13.20
C ASP A 68 -23.57 -14.25 -13.64
N TYR A 69 -22.24 -14.35 -13.60
CA TYR A 69 -21.33 -13.27 -14.00
C TYR A 69 -19.91 -13.78 -14.23
N GLU A 70 -19.09 -12.98 -14.91
CA GLU A 70 -17.67 -13.23 -15.14
C GLU A 70 -16.85 -12.08 -14.56
N ILE A 71 -15.72 -12.42 -13.92
CA ILE A 71 -14.70 -11.48 -13.48
C ILE A 71 -13.48 -11.65 -14.38
N SER A 72 -13.02 -10.56 -14.97
CA SER A 72 -11.80 -10.51 -15.77
C SER A 72 -11.00 -9.23 -15.47
N ILE A 73 -9.75 -9.18 -15.92
CA ILE A 73 -8.95 -7.96 -15.88
C ILE A 73 -8.91 -7.36 -17.28
N VAL A 74 -9.32 -6.10 -17.40
CA VAL A 74 -9.24 -5.31 -18.64
C VAL A 74 -8.60 -3.98 -18.32
N ASP A 75 -7.54 -3.63 -19.03
CA ASP A 75 -6.76 -2.40 -18.83
C ASP A 75 -6.26 -2.20 -17.38
N GLY A 76 -5.93 -3.30 -16.70
CA GLY A 76 -5.46 -3.27 -15.32
C GLY A 76 -6.55 -3.07 -14.27
N LEU A 77 -7.82 -2.97 -14.67
CA LEU A 77 -8.98 -2.87 -13.79
C LEU A 77 -9.77 -4.18 -13.75
N ILE A 78 -10.51 -4.39 -12.66
CA ILE A 78 -11.42 -5.52 -12.55
C ILE A 78 -12.69 -5.21 -13.33
N GLN A 79 -13.00 -6.01 -14.33
CA GLN A 79 -14.25 -5.93 -15.07
C GLN A 79 -15.19 -7.04 -14.61
N VAL A 80 -16.43 -6.67 -14.33
CA VAL A 80 -17.51 -7.60 -14.07
C VAL A 80 -18.48 -7.57 -15.24
N THR A 81 -18.70 -8.74 -15.83
CA THR A 81 -19.59 -8.95 -16.96
C THR A 81 -20.76 -9.82 -16.52
N THR A 82 -21.96 -9.28 -16.61
CA THR A 82 -23.23 -10.01 -16.41
C THR A 82 -23.97 -10.10 -17.74
N SER A 83 -25.05 -10.87 -17.79
CA SER A 83 -25.92 -10.93 -18.97
C SER A 83 -26.58 -9.59 -19.35
N GLN A 84 -26.62 -8.61 -18.45
CA GLN A 84 -27.32 -7.33 -18.65
C GLN A 84 -26.38 -6.12 -18.70
N ARG A 85 -25.25 -6.18 -18.01
CA ARG A 85 -24.35 -5.03 -17.81
C ARG A 85 -22.90 -5.48 -17.69
N VAL A 86 -22.01 -4.64 -18.21
CA VAL A 86 -20.56 -4.67 -17.98
C VAL A 86 -20.16 -3.40 -17.24
N TRP A 87 -19.34 -3.51 -16.21
CA TRP A 87 -18.75 -2.37 -15.52
C TRP A 87 -17.42 -2.74 -14.90
N THR A 88 -16.65 -1.73 -14.49
CA THR A 88 -15.37 -1.90 -13.83
C THR A 88 -15.49 -1.58 -12.33
N ILE A 89 -14.72 -2.32 -11.54
CA ILE A 89 -14.59 -2.20 -10.09
C ILE A 89 -13.14 -1.79 -9.79
N GLY A 90 -12.99 -0.91 -8.81
CA GLY A 90 -11.70 -0.41 -8.36
C GLY A 90 -11.36 0.98 -8.88
N ASN A 91 -10.31 1.53 -8.31
CA ASN A 91 -9.79 2.86 -8.58
C ASN A 91 -8.74 2.82 -9.72
N PRO A 92 -8.82 3.69 -10.73
CA PRO A 92 -7.86 3.76 -11.83
C PRO A 92 -6.42 4.11 -11.42
N ASN A 93 -6.21 4.57 -10.19
CA ASN A 93 -4.88 4.85 -9.65
C ASN A 93 -4.15 3.58 -9.18
N PHE A 94 -4.81 2.41 -9.17
CA PHE A 94 -4.21 1.14 -8.79
C PHE A 94 -4.28 0.13 -9.93
N LEU A 95 -3.35 -0.82 -9.92
CA LEU A 95 -3.32 -1.94 -10.84
C LEU A 95 -3.82 -3.19 -10.13
N TYR A 96 -4.74 -3.89 -10.77
CA TYR A 96 -5.34 -5.12 -10.24
C TYR A 96 -4.90 -6.31 -11.07
N HIS A 97 -4.56 -7.40 -10.38
CA HIS A 97 -4.24 -8.67 -11.01
C HIS A 97 -5.02 -9.81 -10.36
N ILE A 98 -5.67 -10.60 -11.21
CA ILE A 98 -6.31 -11.86 -10.84
C ILE A 98 -5.68 -12.94 -11.75
N PRO A 99 -5.19 -14.06 -11.19
CA PRO A 99 -4.41 -15.03 -11.97
C PRO A 99 -5.15 -15.60 -13.20
N ASN A 100 -6.45 -15.76 -13.10
CA ASN A 100 -7.32 -16.27 -14.17
C ASN A 100 -8.66 -15.53 -14.12
N SER A 101 -9.34 -15.40 -15.27
CA SER A 101 -10.74 -14.99 -15.25
C SER A 101 -11.59 -16.05 -14.54
N ILE A 102 -12.64 -15.59 -13.87
CA ILE A 102 -13.52 -16.44 -13.06
C ILE A 102 -14.93 -16.29 -13.60
N SER A 103 -15.50 -17.38 -14.11
CA SER A 103 -16.92 -17.46 -14.47
C SER A 103 -17.70 -18.09 -13.32
N ILE A 104 -18.72 -17.40 -12.85
CA ILE A 104 -19.58 -17.80 -11.74
C ILE A 104 -20.98 -18.07 -12.26
N ASN A 105 -21.56 -19.19 -11.84
CA ASN A 105 -22.95 -19.56 -12.11
C ASN A 105 -23.78 -19.53 -10.82
N LYS A 106 -25.10 -19.55 -10.95
CA LYS A 106 -26.08 -19.69 -9.86
C LYS A 106 -25.81 -20.88 -8.93
N THR A 107 -25.15 -21.93 -9.39
CA THR A 107 -24.81 -23.11 -8.57
C THR A 107 -23.57 -22.90 -7.68
N ASN A 108 -22.78 -21.87 -7.92
CA ASN A 108 -21.62 -21.54 -7.10
C ASN A 108 -22.06 -20.71 -5.89
N ASP A 109 -22.17 -21.35 -4.73
CA ASP A 109 -22.44 -20.67 -3.46
C ASP A 109 -21.20 -19.96 -2.89
N PHE A 110 -20.00 -20.37 -3.31
CA PHE A 110 -18.74 -19.71 -2.97
C PHE A 110 -17.69 -19.89 -4.07
N PHE A 111 -16.68 -19.02 -4.08
CA PHE A 111 -15.50 -19.15 -4.93
C PHE A 111 -14.23 -18.61 -4.25
N TYR A 112 -13.09 -19.14 -4.66
CA TYR A 112 -11.78 -18.67 -4.20
C TYR A 112 -11.29 -17.52 -5.07
N LEU A 113 -10.84 -16.44 -4.43
CA LEU A 113 -10.28 -15.28 -5.11
C LEU A 113 -8.86 -15.03 -4.58
N THR A 114 -7.90 -14.95 -5.49
CA THR A 114 -6.60 -14.35 -5.23
C THR A 114 -6.56 -13.01 -5.96
N LEU A 115 -6.61 -11.93 -5.19
CA LEU A 115 -6.53 -10.57 -5.70
C LEU A 115 -5.16 -9.98 -5.33
N SER A 116 -4.46 -9.44 -6.32
CA SER A 116 -3.24 -8.68 -6.13
C SER A 116 -3.48 -7.23 -6.57
N ILE A 117 -3.09 -6.28 -5.73
CA ILE A 117 -3.21 -4.84 -6.00
C ILE A 117 -1.84 -4.20 -5.85
N SER A 118 -1.42 -3.45 -6.86
CA SER A 118 -0.18 -2.65 -6.81
C SER A 118 -0.44 -1.19 -7.13
N ASP A 119 0.47 -0.36 -6.63
CA ASP A 119 0.59 1.04 -7.03
C ASP A 119 1.39 1.07 -8.35
N PRO A 120 0.92 1.78 -9.41
CA PRO A 120 1.65 1.91 -10.67
C PRO A 120 3.10 2.37 -10.49
N ASP A 121 3.35 3.21 -9.48
CA ASP A 121 4.69 3.74 -9.20
C ASP A 121 5.55 2.78 -8.34
N ASN A 122 4.95 1.74 -7.75
CA ASN A 122 5.64 0.80 -6.86
C ASN A 122 5.07 -0.63 -6.96
N ASP A 123 5.36 -1.28 -8.10
CA ASP A 123 4.93 -2.65 -8.39
C ASP A 123 5.76 -3.74 -7.70
N THR A 124 6.83 -3.37 -6.97
CA THR A 124 7.72 -4.36 -6.34
C THR A 124 7.14 -5.02 -5.09
N ASN A 125 6.08 -4.46 -4.50
CA ASN A 125 5.43 -5.01 -3.30
C ASN A 125 3.90 -4.93 -3.42
N PRO A 126 3.29 -5.76 -4.28
CA PRO A 126 1.84 -5.81 -4.36
C PRO A 126 1.23 -6.28 -3.04
N TYR A 127 0.04 -5.79 -2.74
CA TYR A 127 -0.77 -6.32 -1.67
C TYR A 127 -1.63 -7.47 -2.20
N GLU A 128 -1.36 -8.68 -1.72
CA GLU A 128 -2.10 -9.88 -2.08
C GLU A 128 -3.11 -10.28 -1.00
N VAL A 129 -4.35 -10.56 -1.44
CA VAL A 129 -5.41 -11.12 -0.62
C VAL A 129 -5.89 -12.43 -1.23
N LYS A 130 -5.85 -13.48 -0.42
CA LYS A 130 -6.44 -14.78 -0.73
C LYS A 130 -7.67 -14.95 0.15
N THR A 131 -8.83 -15.01 -0.48
CA THR A 131 -10.11 -15.08 0.24
C THR A 131 -11.08 -16.05 -0.42
N ILE A 132 -12.17 -16.33 0.30
CA ILE A 132 -13.34 -17.03 -0.21
C ILE A 132 -14.49 -16.02 -0.16
N ILE A 133 -15.16 -15.81 -1.28
CA ILE A 133 -16.38 -15.01 -1.33
C ILE A 133 -17.56 -15.98 -1.30
N ASN A 134 -18.48 -15.74 -0.36
CA ASN A 134 -19.70 -16.53 -0.17
C ASN A 134 -20.91 -15.70 -0.61
N ARG A 135 -21.93 -16.38 -1.15
CA ARG A 135 -23.20 -15.77 -1.54
C ARG A 135 -24.09 -15.44 -0.35
N ARG A 136 -23.92 -16.11 0.79
CA ARG A 136 -24.72 -15.95 2.02
C ARG A 136 -23.93 -15.39 3.19
#